data_AF-A0A522R4S8-F1
#
_entry.id   AF-A0A522R4S8-F1
#
_cell.length_a   1.000
_cell.length_b   1.000
_cell.length_c   1.000
_cell.angle_alpha   90.00
_cell.angle_beta   90.00
_cell.angle_gamma   90.00
#
_symmetry.space_group_name_H-M   'P 1'
#
loop_
_entity.id
_entity.type
_entity.pdbx_description
1 polymer ?
#
loop_
_entity_poly.entity_id
_entity_poly.type
_entity_poly.pdbx_seq_one_letter_code
_entity_poly.pdbx_strand_id
1 'polypeptide(L)'
;MSETMIELGIRRFAAALFAGFLAVLLLGSAARAETGYTAQEIVDSGHRFFGSTSGGLATVVEKIFARYGLPNGYVLGEEGSGAIIGGLTYGEGTLYTKNAG
;
A
#
# COMPACT_ATOMS: atom_id res chain seq x y z
N MET A 1 50.11 -29.50 -0.90
CA MET A 1 48.75 -30.09 -0.89
C MET A 1 47.82 -29.43 0.13
N SER A 2 48.32 -28.73 1.15
CA SER A 2 47.52 -28.04 2.17
C SER A 2 47.03 -26.64 1.76
N GLU A 3 47.75 -25.94 0.89
CA GLU A 3 47.43 -24.55 0.51
C GLU A 3 46.21 -24.45 -0.43
N THR A 4 46.03 -25.41 -1.33
CA THR A 4 44.87 -25.49 -2.25
C THR A 4 43.55 -25.79 -1.55
N MET A 5 43.60 -26.44 -0.38
CA MET A 5 42.44 -26.75 0.46
C MET A 5 41.87 -25.50 1.15
N ILE A 6 42.73 -24.54 1.50
CA ILE A 6 42.35 -23.31 2.19
C ILE A 6 41.69 -22.31 1.21
N GLU A 7 42.27 -22.12 0.02
CA GLU A 7 41.68 -21.23 -1.00
C GLU A 7 40.30 -21.70 -1.46
N LEU A 8 40.11 -23.02 -1.61
CA LEU A 8 38.82 -23.58 -1.99
C LEU A 8 37.74 -23.33 -0.92
N GLY A 9 38.11 -23.41 0.37
CA GLY A 9 37.20 -23.10 1.48
C GLY A 9 36.73 -21.64 1.46
N ILE A 10 37.65 -20.70 1.25
CA ILE A 10 37.36 -19.26 1.21
C ILE A 10 36.43 -18.92 0.04
N ARG A 11 36.68 -19.49 -1.16
CA ARG A 11 35.86 -19.24 -2.35
C ARG A 11 34.43 -19.75 -2.19
N ARG A 12 34.24 -20.91 -1.55
CA ARG A 12 32.90 -21.45 -1.27
C ARG A 12 32.17 -20.63 -0.22
N PHE A 13 32.88 -20.15 0.80
CA PHE A 13 32.30 -19.26 1.80
C PHE A 13 31.88 -17.92 1.20
N ALA A 14 32.72 -17.30 0.38
CA ALA A 14 32.40 -16.06 -0.33
C ALA A 14 31.21 -16.24 -1.29
N ALA A 15 31.16 -17.35 -2.03
CA ALA A 15 30.02 -17.66 -2.91
C ALA A 15 28.72 -17.88 -2.12
N ALA A 16 28.78 -18.53 -0.95
CA ALA A 16 27.61 -18.72 -0.09
C ALA A 16 27.09 -17.40 0.50
N LEU A 17 27.99 -16.50 0.91
CA LEU A 17 27.63 -15.16 1.37
C LEU A 17 27.01 -14.32 0.25
N PHE A 18 27.59 -14.37 -0.95
CA PHE A 18 27.08 -13.63 -2.10
C PHE A 18 25.71 -14.17 -2.56
N ALA A 19 25.55 -15.50 -2.63
CA ALA A 19 24.27 -16.12 -2.96
C ALA A 19 23.20 -15.84 -1.90
N GLY A 20 23.57 -15.83 -0.61
CA GLY A 20 22.67 -15.44 0.48
C GLY A 20 22.23 -13.98 0.37
N PHE A 21 23.17 -13.07 0.09
CA PHE A 21 22.86 -11.65 -0.10
C PHE A 21 21.96 -11.42 -1.33
N LEU A 22 22.25 -12.09 -2.45
CA LEU A 22 21.44 -12.02 -3.66
C LEU A 22 20.02 -12.58 -3.44
N ALA A 23 19.89 -13.67 -2.69
CA ALA A 23 18.58 -14.23 -2.35
C ALA A 23 17.75 -13.24 -1.51
N VAL A 24 18.35 -12.58 -0.52
CA VAL A 24 17.67 -11.55 0.29
C VAL A 24 17.21 -10.37 -0.56
N LEU A 25 18.03 -9.92 -1.52
CA LEU A 25 17.65 -8.83 -2.44
C LEU A 25 16.46 -9.23 -3.34
N LEU A 26 16.42 -10.46 -3.84
CA LEU A 26 15.35 -10.95 -4.70
C LEU A 26 14.03 -11.19 -3.92
N LEU A 27 14.13 -11.70 -2.69
CA LEU A 27 12.97 -11.93 -1.81
C LEU A 27 12.31 -10.61 -1.35
N GLY A 28 13.09 -9.53 -1.17
CA GLY A 28 12.58 -8.22 -0.76
C GLY A 28 11.74 -7.49 -1.81
N SER A 29 11.87 -7.84 -3.09
CA SER A 29 11.08 -7.24 -4.18
C SER A 29 9.68 -7.83 -4.35
N ALA A 30 9.48 -9.11 -4.04
CA ALA A 30 8.19 -9.79 -4.23
C ALA A 30 7.10 -9.33 -3.25
N ALA A 31 7.47 -8.89 -2.05
CA ALA A 31 6.53 -8.45 -1.02
C ALA A 31 5.88 -7.08 -1.30
N ARG A 32 6.35 -6.32 -2.30
CA ARG A 32 5.81 -4.99 -2.64
C ARG A 32 4.64 -5.02 -3.61
N ALA A 33 4.36 -6.15 -4.25
CA ALA A 33 3.35 -6.24 -5.31
C ALA A 33 1.89 -6.16 -4.80
N GLU A 34 1.66 -6.28 -3.49
CA GLU A 34 0.32 -6.39 -2.89
C GLU A 34 -0.08 -5.16 -2.03
N THR A 35 0.60 -4.01 -2.20
CA THR A 35 0.69 -3.00 -1.11
C THR A 35 -0.37 -1.89 -1.07
N GLY A 36 -1.37 -1.87 -1.97
CA GLY A 36 -2.36 -0.79 -2.02
C GLY A 36 -3.77 -1.20 -2.42
N TYR A 37 -4.74 -0.31 -2.16
CA TYR A 37 -6.09 -0.42 -2.72
C TYR A 37 -6.08 0.00 -4.18
N THR A 38 -6.82 -0.72 -5.01
CA THR A 38 -7.07 -0.42 -6.43
C THR A 38 -8.17 0.63 -6.58
N ALA A 39 -8.22 1.31 -7.73
CA ALA A 39 -9.23 2.32 -8.00
C ALA A 39 -10.66 1.74 -7.91
N GLN A 40 -10.84 0.51 -8.39
CA GLN A 40 -12.14 -0.16 -8.39
C GLN A 40 -12.62 -0.48 -6.96
N GLU A 41 -11.72 -0.97 -6.09
CA GLU A 41 -12.05 -1.20 -4.67
C GLU A 41 -12.55 0.08 -3.97
N ILE A 42 -11.94 1.23 -4.28
CA ILE A 42 -12.34 2.52 -3.72
C ILE A 42 -13.69 2.98 -4.30
N VAL A 43 -13.89 2.86 -5.61
CA VAL A 43 -15.15 3.20 -6.27
C VAL A 43 -16.30 2.34 -5.75
N ASP A 44 -16.10 1.04 -5.59
CA ASP A 44 -17.11 0.11 -5.08
C ASP A 44 -17.45 0.38 -3.61
N SER A 45 -16.46 0.79 -2.81
CA SER A 45 -16.68 1.21 -1.42
C SER A 45 -17.47 2.52 -1.36
N GLY A 46 -17.15 3.49 -2.22
CA GLY A 46 -17.88 4.75 -2.32
C GLY A 46 -19.31 4.58 -2.83
N HIS A 47 -19.57 3.72 -3.82
CA HIS A 47 -20.93 3.43 -4.28
C HIS A 47 -21.81 2.83 -3.17
N ARG A 48 -21.23 1.97 -2.32
CA ARG A 48 -21.95 1.39 -1.16
C ARG A 48 -22.26 2.43 -0.09
N PHE A 49 -21.38 3.40 0.13
CA PHE A 49 -21.52 4.42 1.16
C PHE A 49 -22.41 5.61 0.72
N PHE A 50 -22.17 6.15 -0.48
CA PHE A 50 -22.88 7.33 -1.00
C PHE A 50 -24.12 6.98 -1.85
N GLY A 51 -24.37 5.69 -2.11
CA GLY A 51 -25.38 5.23 -3.07
C GLY A 51 -24.92 5.40 -4.53
N SER A 52 -25.64 4.73 -5.45
CA SER A 52 -25.33 4.67 -6.89
C SER A 52 -25.41 6.02 -7.64
N THR A 53 -25.80 7.10 -6.98
CA THR A 53 -26.05 8.42 -7.59
C THR A 53 -24.79 9.30 -7.72
N SER A 54 -23.61 8.82 -7.31
CA SER A 54 -22.35 9.58 -7.35
C SER A 54 -21.64 9.51 -8.70
N GLY A 55 -22.28 9.99 -9.77
CA GLY A 55 -21.79 9.85 -11.16
C GLY A 55 -20.39 10.41 -11.49
N GLY A 56 -19.78 11.20 -10.59
CA GLY A 56 -18.43 11.75 -10.77
C GLY A 56 -17.33 11.07 -9.94
N LEU A 57 -17.66 10.10 -9.07
CA LEU A 57 -16.71 9.54 -8.11
C LEU A 57 -15.56 8.80 -8.82
N ALA A 58 -15.88 7.93 -9.79
CA ALA A 58 -14.88 7.14 -10.50
C ALA A 58 -13.80 8.01 -11.16
N THR A 59 -14.21 9.07 -11.88
CA THR A 59 -13.28 9.98 -12.55
C THR A 59 -12.36 10.73 -11.58
N VAL A 60 -12.85 11.08 -10.39
CA VAL A 60 -12.03 11.73 -9.36
C VAL A 60 -11.04 10.74 -8.76
N VAL A 61 -11.50 9.52 -8.43
CA VAL A 61 -10.64 8.45 -7.92
C VAL A 61 -9.54 8.12 -8.92
N GLU A 62 -9.87 7.94 -10.20
CA GLU A 62 -8.89 7.69 -11.27
C GLU A 62 -7.85 8.81 -11.36
N LYS A 63 -8.26 10.08 -11.26
CA LYS A 63 -7.32 11.22 -11.28
C LYS A 63 -6.38 11.22 -10.07
N ILE A 64 -6.89 10.88 -8.88
CA ILE A 64 -6.08 10.81 -7.66
C ILE A 64 -5.06 9.67 -7.78
N PHE A 65 -5.50 8.51 -8.25
CA PHE A 65 -4.62 7.35 -8.46
C PHE A 65 -3.56 7.62 -9.53
N ALA A 66 -3.92 8.29 -10.62
CA ALA A 66 -2.97 8.68 -11.65
C ALA A 66 -1.91 9.68 -11.14
N ARG A 67 -2.26 10.52 -10.16
CA ARG A 67 -1.33 11.52 -9.60
C ARG A 67 -0.49 11.00 -8.43
N TYR A 68 -1.06 10.13 -7.59
CA TYR A 68 -0.47 9.76 -6.31
C TYR A 68 -0.19 8.26 -6.15
N GLY A 69 -0.59 7.44 -7.13
CA GLY A 69 -0.43 5.99 -7.07
C GLY A 69 -1.50 5.31 -6.20
N LEU A 70 -1.22 4.08 -5.78
CA LEU A 70 -2.15 3.27 -4.98
C LEU A 70 -2.12 3.70 -3.50
N PRO A 71 -3.26 4.08 -2.91
CA PRO A 71 -3.33 4.42 -1.49
C PRO A 71 -3.19 3.16 -0.63
N ASN A 72 -2.60 3.33 0.55
CA ASN A 72 -2.49 2.29 1.58
C ASN A 72 -3.72 2.21 2.51
N GLY A 73 -4.59 3.21 2.47
CA GLY A 73 -5.80 3.31 3.27
C GLY A 73 -6.81 4.33 2.77
N TYR A 74 -8.05 4.22 3.24
CA TYR A 74 -9.14 5.16 2.97
C TYR A 74 -10.04 5.30 4.20
N VAL A 75 -10.68 6.46 4.36
CA VAL A 75 -11.64 6.73 5.45
C VAL A 75 -13.04 6.78 4.88
N LEU A 76 -13.99 6.10 5.53
CA LEU A 76 -15.43 6.22 5.26
C LEU A 76 -16.11 6.77 6.50
N GLY A 77 -16.93 7.80 6.34
CA GLY A 77 -17.53 8.49 7.47
C GLY A 77 -18.55 9.54 7.05
N GLU A 78 -19.37 9.94 8.01
CA GLU A 78 -20.38 10.97 7.85
C GLU A 78 -19.89 12.27 8.50
N GLU A 79 -20.11 13.38 7.82
CA GLU A 79 -19.80 14.72 8.32
C GLU A 79 -21.10 15.52 8.50
N GLY A 80 -21.34 16.00 9.72
CA GLY A 80 -22.43 16.89 10.06
C GLY A 80 -21.91 18.28 10.38
N SER A 81 -22.47 19.32 9.75
CA SER A 81 -22.12 20.72 10.06
C SER A 81 -23.26 21.44 10.75
N GLY A 82 -22.95 22.08 11.88
CA GLY A 82 -23.88 22.92 12.62
C GLY A 82 -23.74 24.37 12.18
N ALA A 83 -24.38 24.76 11.07
CA ALA A 83 -24.36 26.15 10.60
C ALA A 83 -24.98 27.14 11.62
N ILE A 84 -25.73 26.64 12.61
CA ILE A 84 -26.47 27.43 13.61
C ILE A 84 -25.57 27.92 14.78
N ILE A 85 -24.43 27.29 15.09
CA ILE A 85 -23.60 27.62 16.29
C ILE A 85 -22.13 27.93 15.92
N GLY A 86 -21.88 28.59 14.78
CA GLY A 86 -20.54 29.14 14.46
C GLY A 86 -19.75 28.44 13.36
N GLY A 87 -20.39 27.58 12.55
CA GLY A 87 -19.81 27.08 11.30
C GLY A 87 -18.79 25.94 11.47
N LEU A 88 -18.89 25.19 12.56
CA LEU A 88 -18.04 24.01 12.79
C LEU A 88 -18.65 22.77 12.14
N THR A 89 -17.79 21.94 11.54
CA THR A 89 -18.12 20.61 11.01
C THR A 89 -17.55 19.55 11.93
N TYR A 90 -18.38 18.60 12.34
CA TYR A 90 -17.99 17.43 13.12
C TYR A 90 -18.21 16.19 12.25
N GLY A 91 -17.18 15.37 12.12
CA GLY A 91 -17.23 14.13 11.34
C GLY A 91 -16.88 12.92 12.20
N GLU A 92 -17.54 11.81 11.91
CA GLU A 92 -17.22 10.48 12.43
C GLU A 92 -16.91 9.55 11.25
N GLY A 93 -15.85 8.74 11.37
CA GLY A 93 -15.51 7.80 10.30
C GLY A 93 -14.60 6.67 10.75
N THR A 94 -14.53 5.65 9.92
CA THR A 94 -13.68 4.45 10.08
C THR A 94 -12.53 4.50 9.08
N LEU A 95 -11.31 4.29 9.58
CA LEU A 95 -10.11 4.15 8.76
C LEU A 95 -9.93 2.69 8.34
N TYR A 96 -9.84 2.46 7.03
CA TYR A 96 -9.49 1.18 6.42
C TYR A 96 -8.07 1.26 5.88
N THR A 97 -7.23 0.26 6.16
CA THR A 97 -5.82 0.23 5.76
C THR A 97 -5.38 -1.19 5.49
N LYS A 98 -4.53 -1.40 4.48
CA LYS A 98 -3.94 -2.73 4.17
C LYS A 98 -2.69 -3.04 5.00
N ASN A 99 -2.09 -2.03 5.66
CA ASN A 99 -0.78 -2.15 6.32
C ASN A 99 -0.78 -1.70 7.79
N ALA A 100 -1.93 -1.49 8.42
CA ALA A 100 -1.97 -1.55 9.89
C ALA A 100 -2.17 -3.02 10.26
N GLY A 101 -1.15 -3.59 10.90
CA GLY A 101 -1.01 -5.02 11.16
C GLY A 101 -2.13 -5.65 11.98
#